data_AF-A0A367M488-F1
#
_entry.id   AF-A0A367M488-F1
#
_cell.length_a   1.000
_cell.length_b   1.000
_cell.length_c   1.000
_cell.angle_alpha   90.00
_cell.angle_beta   90.00
_cell.angle_gamma   90.00
#
_symmetry.space_group_name_H-M   'P 1'
#
loop_
_entity.id
_entity.type
_entity.pdbx_description
1 polymer ?
#
loop_
_entity_poly.entity_id
_entity_poly.type
_entity_poly.pdbx_seq_one_letter_code
_entity_poly.pdbx_strand_id
1 'polypeptide(L)'
;QAYLIPLLLGCARCNQMRQNNIARLAEVLEPWSQLLSIQSATLPGSLFIAVPQIDGPPRYRSLYPETQLASALGIDTQPLVELIREYLLQPEAERAKARLPLIEGVTLDLLQHLSSAWGDIAERTFQRTQGQGQLTLCIGMSALHYFLAGRRPFNEVLQIQEAPEAPRFKADVQDAWAGAFDAQKVTDWQPGMPLEEIEYRPHQSPRSVQPGHPQAHAQADATEDYPTYALPIVNHSPGGYCLSWPKEVPAQLQAGELVGLQDLPGQAWSIAVVRWIRQVRNGGTQMGIEMIAPAAQPCGLQLLRKTEQSSHYLRALLLPAIAAISRPATVITPRLPFQEGSRVQINLHGEERRAVLNRRQASTGSFSQFEYRSAEPVNTPSDKPVTAPVARPPAGEEDFDSLWKSL
;
A
#
# COMPACT_ATOMS: atom_id res chain seq x y z
N GLN A 1 -20.90 -26.49 11.63
CA GLN A 1 -20.87 -25.10 11.10
C GLN A 1 -20.22 -24.13 12.09
N ALA A 2 -20.76 -23.91 13.30
CA ALA A 2 -20.14 -23.02 14.29
C ALA A 2 -18.64 -23.31 14.58
N TYR A 3 -18.21 -24.58 14.54
CA TYR A 3 -16.81 -24.95 14.72
C TYR A 3 -15.88 -24.50 13.57
N LEU A 4 -16.38 -24.31 12.34
CA LEU A 4 -15.55 -23.87 11.21
C LEU A 4 -15.13 -22.39 11.31
N ILE A 5 -15.93 -21.55 11.96
CA ILE A 5 -15.64 -20.11 12.14
C ILE A 5 -14.27 -19.88 12.82
N PRO A 6 -14.01 -20.41 14.03
CA PRO A 6 -12.71 -20.22 14.68
C PRO A 6 -11.57 -20.91 13.93
N LEU A 7 -11.83 -22.02 13.22
CA LEU A 7 -10.81 -22.70 12.41
C LEU A 7 -10.38 -21.84 11.20
N LEU A 8 -11.35 -21.25 10.50
CA LEU A 8 -11.09 -20.32 9.39
C LEU A 8 -10.30 -19.10 9.84
N LEU A 9 -10.69 -18.52 10.99
CA LEU A 9 -9.97 -17.40 11.59
C LEU A 9 -8.51 -17.78 11.93
N GLY A 10 -8.30 -18.98 12.48
CA GLY A 10 -6.98 -19.53 12.76
C GLY A 10 -6.10 -19.71 11.52
N CYS A 11 -6.71 -19.97 10.36
CA CYS A 11 -6.02 -20.12 9.07
C CYS A 11 -5.94 -18.84 8.24
N ALA A 12 -6.59 -17.75 8.66
CA ALA A 12 -6.63 -16.49 7.90
C ALA A 12 -5.34 -15.66 7.97
N ARG A 13 -4.29 -16.16 8.64
CA ARG A 13 -3.01 -15.44 8.84
C ARG A 13 -3.23 -14.03 9.44
N CYS A 14 -4.03 -13.93 10.50
CA CYS A 14 -4.42 -12.66 11.12
C CYS A 14 -3.23 -11.77 11.54
N ASN A 15 -2.08 -12.37 11.85
CA ASN A 15 -0.84 -11.65 12.13
C ASN A 15 -0.28 -10.83 10.95
N GLN A 16 -0.80 -11.02 9.74
CA GLN A 16 -0.46 -10.29 8.51
C GLN A 16 -1.47 -9.18 8.17
N MET A 17 -2.51 -9.00 9.00
CA MET A 17 -3.61 -8.08 8.75
C MET A 17 -3.65 -6.95 9.79
N ARG A 18 -4.29 -5.84 9.42
CA ARG A 18 -4.66 -4.77 10.36
C ARG A 18 -5.89 -5.16 11.17
N GLN A 19 -6.06 -4.55 12.34
CA GLN A 19 -7.19 -4.81 13.25
C GLN A 19 -8.56 -4.66 12.55
N ASN A 20 -8.75 -3.62 11.73
CA ASN A 20 -9.99 -3.41 11.00
C ASN A 20 -10.31 -4.57 10.03
N ASN A 21 -9.30 -5.09 9.32
CA ASN A 21 -9.50 -6.23 8.42
C ASN A 21 -9.85 -7.52 9.19
N ILE A 22 -9.30 -7.71 10.39
CA ILE A 22 -9.66 -8.83 11.26
C ILE A 22 -11.11 -8.70 11.73
N ALA A 23 -11.56 -7.49 12.09
CA ALA A 23 -12.95 -7.23 12.46
C ALA A 23 -13.91 -7.52 11.30
N ARG A 24 -13.61 -7.01 10.08
CA ARG A 24 -14.41 -7.30 8.88
C ARG A 24 -14.43 -8.76 8.51
N LEU A 25 -13.32 -9.48 8.70
CA LEU A 25 -13.31 -10.93 8.54
C LEU A 25 -14.26 -11.60 9.53
N ALA A 26 -14.21 -11.22 10.81
CA ALA A 26 -15.06 -11.83 11.84
C ALA A 26 -16.56 -11.66 11.52
N GLU A 27 -16.96 -10.50 11.00
CA GLU A 27 -18.36 -10.22 10.60
C GLU A 27 -18.85 -11.08 9.43
N VAL A 28 -17.96 -11.52 8.52
CA VAL A 28 -18.33 -12.27 7.31
C VAL A 28 -18.11 -13.80 7.44
N LEU A 29 -17.45 -14.26 8.50
CA LEU A 29 -17.10 -15.68 8.66
C LEU A 29 -18.32 -16.60 8.83
N GLU A 30 -19.42 -16.12 9.42
CA GLU A 30 -20.61 -16.94 9.62
C GLU A 30 -21.25 -17.41 8.29
N PRO A 31 -21.66 -16.52 7.37
CA PRO A 31 -22.20 -16.95 6.08
C PRO A 31 -21.16 -17.71 5.25
N TRP A 32 -19.88 -17.36 5.35
CA TRP A 32 -18.82 -18.08 4.63
C TRP A 32 -18.59 -19.48 5.15
N SER A 33 -18.73 -19.73 6.46
CA SER A 33 -18.55 -21.06 7.04
C SER A 33 -19.47 -22.11 6.39
N GLN A 34 -20.65 -21.70 5.90
CA GLN A 34 -21.62 -22.55 5.23
C GLN A 34 -21.16 -23.02 3.84
N LEU A 35 -20.16 -22.35 3.25
CA LEU A 35 -19.57 -22.67 1.96
C LEU A 35 -18.39 -23.66 2.07
N LEU A 36 -18.03 -24.06 3.29
CA LEU A 36 -16.96 -25.02 3.54
C LEU A 36 -17.51 -26.35 4.05
N SER A 37 -16.68 -27.39 3.91
CA SER A 37 -16.96 -28.71 4.46
C SER A 37 -15.82 -29.20 5.36
N ILE A 38 -16.22 -29.89 6.44
CA ILE A 38 -15.32 -30.76 7.19
C ILE A 38 -15.41 -32.13 6.54
N GLN A 39 -14.27 -32.70 6.20
CA GLN A 39 -14.17 -33.97 5.49
C GLN A 39 -13.04 -34.82 6.06
N SER A 40 -12.83 -36.02 5.49
CA SER A 40 -11.70 -36.85 5.90
C SER A 40 -10.38 -36.12 5.66
N ALA A 41 -9.52 -36.10 6.67
CA ALA A 41 -8.16 -35.59 6.56
C ALA A 41 -7.28 -36.40 5.60
N THR A 42 -7.73 -37.54 5.07
CA THR A 42 -7.00 -38.30 4.04
C THR A 42 -7.30 -37.85 2.60
N LEU A 43 -8.39 -37.11 2.38
CA LEU A 43 -8.78 -36.65 1.04
C LEU A 43 -7.82 -35.59 0.49
N PRO A 44 -7.48 -35.63 -0.82
CA PRO A 44 -6.59 -34.65 -1.45
C PRO A 44 -7.05 -33.19 -1.30
N GLY A 45 -8.36 -32.94 -1.29
CA GLY A 45 -8.94 -31.60 -1.10
C GLY A 45 -8.82 -31.02 0.31
N SER A 46 -8.36 -31.81 1.29
CA SER A 46 -8.19 -31.35 2.68
C SER A 46 -6.90 -30.55 2.82
N LEU A 47 -6.94 -29.25 2.50
CA LEU A 47 -5.77 -28.38 2.59
C LEU A 47 -5.32 -28.15 4.04
N PHE A 48 -6.27 -27.96 4.95
CA PHE A 48 -6.01 -27.76 6.38
C PHE A 48 -6.49 -28.95 7.20
N ILE A 49 -5.74 -29.25 8.25
CA ILE A 49 -6.01 -30.32 9.20
C ILE A 49 -6.19 -29.71 10.58
N ALA A 50 -7.33 -30.03 11.20
CA ALA A 50 -7.62 -29.74 12.60
C ALA A 50 -7.60 -31.05 13.40
N VAL A 51 -6.91 -31.03 14.54
CA VAL A 51 -6.83 -32.17 15.46
C VAL A 51 -7.63 -31.80 16.71
N PRO A 52 -8.84 -32.36 16.93
CA PRO A 52 -9.74 -31.92 18.01
C PRO A 52 -9.14 -32.01 19.42
N GLN A 53 -8.13 -32.87 19.61
CA GLN A 53 -7.48 -33.10 20.89
C GLN A 53 -6.37 -32.08 21.20
N ILE A 54 -6.02 -31.21 20.24
CA ILE A 54 -4.97 -30.21 20.38
C ILE A 54 -5.60 -28.83 20.37
N ASP A 55 -5.33 -28.05 21.41
CA ASP A 55 -5.70 -26.63 21.47
C ASP A 55 -4.78 -25.81 20.57
N GLY A 56 -5.15 -25.70 19.30
CA GLY A 56 -4.38 -24.97 18.30
C GLY A 56 -5.14 -24.75 16.99
N PRO A 57 -4.67 -23.80 16.16
CA PRO A 57 -5.27 -23.55 14.85
C PRO A 57 -5.01 -24.72 13.90
N PRO A 58 -5.84 -24.88 12.85
CA PRO A 58 -5.56 -25.85 11.81
C PRO A 58 -4.22 -25.55 11.13
N ARG A 59 -3.55 -26.61 10.69
CA ARG A 59 -2.26 -26.53 9.99
C ARG A 59 -2.36 -27.20 8.63
N TYR A 60 -1.44 -26.88 7.72
CA TYR A 60 -1.40 -27.51 6.41
C TYR A 60 -1.28 -29.03 6.52
N ARG A 61 -2.01 -29.75 5.66
CA ARG A 61 -1.94 -31.21 5.54
C ARG A 61 -0.51 -31.71 5.35
N SER A 62 0.30 -31.01 4.56
CA SER A 62 1.70 -31.37 4.29
C SER A 62 2.60 -31.44 5.53
N LEU A 63 2.16 -30.87 6.67
CA LEU A 63 2.90 -30.92 7.93
C LEU A 63 2.60 -32.18 8.76
N TYR A 64 1.66 -33.01 8.34
CA TYR A 64 1.27 -34.23 9.05
C TYR A 64 1.68 -35.48 8.26
N PRO A 65 2.24 -36.50 8.93
CA PRO A 65 2.42 -37.81 8.31
C PRO A 65 1.07 -38.49 8.11
N GLU A 66 0.96 -39.38 7.12
CA GLU A 66 -0.28 -40.06 6.77
C GLU A 66 -0.92 -40.83 7.93
N THR A 67 -0.10 -41.39 8.83
CA THR A 67 -0.55 -42.10 10.04
C THR A 67 -1.37 -41.23 10.99
N GLN A 68 -1.12 -39.93 11.04
CA GLN A 68 -1.84 -38.98 11.89
C GLN A 68 -3.11 -38.43 11.24
N LEU A 69 -3.30 -38.62 9.92
CA LEU A 69 -4.46 -38.11 9.21
C LEU A 69 -5.73 -38.93 9.49
N ALA A 70 -5.60 -40.22 9.81
CA ALA A 70 -6.75 -41.11 9.98
C ALA A 70 -7.72 -40.67 11.10
N SER A 71 -7.21 -40.01 12.15
CA SER A 71 -8.01 -39.53 13.30
C SER A 71 -8.23 -38.00 13.29
N ALA A 72 -7.81 -37.32 12.24
CA ALA A 72 -7.88 -35.86 12.15
C ALA A 72 -9.04 -35.39 11.24
N LEU A 73 -9.41 -34.13 11.39
CA LEU A 73 -10.45 -33.50 10.57
C LEU A 73 -9.80 -32.69 9.45
N GLY A 74 -10.17 -33.01 8.21
CA GLY A 74 -9.78 -32.23 7.04
C GLY A 74 -10.76 -31.09 6.81
N ILE A 75 -10.26 -29.94 6.36
CA ILE A 75 -11.08 -28.78 6.01
C ILE A 75 -10.83 -28.47 4.53
N ASP A 76 -11.90 -28.51 3.75
CA ASP A 76 -11.87 -28.06 2.36
C ASP A 76 -12.29 -26.59 2.27
N THR A 77 -11.34 -25.75 1.88
CA THR A 77 -11.51 -24.31 1.66
C THR A 77 -11.71 -23.95 0.20
N GLN A 78 -11.54 -24.90 -0.73
CA GLN A 78 -11.50 -24.61 -2.17
C GLN A 78 -12.79 -23.96 -2.70
N PRO A 79 -14.01 -24.40 -2.31
CA PRO A 79 -15.24 -23.78 -2.81
C PRO A 79 -15.34 -22.29 -2.48
N LEU A 80 -14.93 -21.89 -1.27
CA LEU A 80 -14.90 -20.48 -0.88
C LEU A 80 -13.80 -19.70 -1.62
N VAL A 81 -12.61 -20.29 -1.73
CA VAL A 81 -11.47 -19.66 -2.42
C VAL A 81 -11.79 -19.41 -3.89
N GLU A 82 -12.47 -20.34 -4.55
CA GLU A 82 -12.89 -20.22 -5.95
C GLU A 82 -13.90 -19.08 -6.13
N LEU A 83 -14.91 -18.98 -5.26
CA LEU A 83 -15.84 -17.84 -5.25
C LEU A 83 -15.14 -16.49 -5.04
N ILE A 84 -14.12 -16.44 -4.17
CA ILE A 84 -13.31 -15.23 -3.97
C ILE A 84 -12.51 -14.89 -5.23
N ARG A 85 -11.90 -15.88 -5.88
CA ARG A 85 -11.13 -15.68 -7.12
C ARG A 85 -12.01 -15.20 -8.27
N GLU A 86 -13.20 -15.80 -8.42
CA GLU A 86 -14.21 -15.34 -9.38
C GLU A 86 -14.58 -13.87 -9.14
N TYR A 87 -14.87 -13.50 -7.89
CA TYR A 87 -15.20 -12.11 -7.54
C TYR A 87 -14.07 -11.13 -7.88
N LEU A 88 -12.81 -11.51 -7.61
CA LEU A 88 -11.64 -10.67 -7.88
C LEU A 88 -11.41 -10.44 -9.38
N LEU A 89 -11.78 -11.40 -10.23
CA LEU A 89 -11.67 -11.30 -11.69
C LEU A 89 -12.83 -10.56 -12.35
N GLN A 90 -13.99 -10.47 -11.67
CA GLN A 90 -15.17 -9.80 -12.21
C GLN A 90 -14.98 -8.27 -12.33
N PRO A 91 -15.44 -7.66 -13.46
CA PRO A 91 -15.54 -6.22 -13.59
C PRO A 91 -16.44 -5.62 -12.51
N GLU A 92 -16.15 -4.39 -12.09
CA GLU A 92 -16.88 -3.72 -11.00
C GLU A 92 -18.40 -3.65 -11.24
N ALA A 93 -18.83 -3.43 -12.49
CA ALA A 93 -20.23 -3.38 -12.89
C ALA A 93 -20.99 -4.71 -12.69
N GLU A 94 -20.28 -5.84 -12.67
CA GLU A 94 -20.88 -7.18 -12.57
C GLU A 94 -20.83 -7.76 -11.16
N ARG A 95 -20.01 -7.19 -10.27
CA ARG A 95 -19.82 -7.66 -8.89
C ARG A 95 -21.11 -7.68 -8.05
N ALA A 96 -22.08 -6.82 -8.37
CA ALA A 96 -23.39 -6.83 -7.70
C ALA A 96 -24.17 -8.15 -7.91
N LYS A 97 -23.81 -8.94 -8.93
CA LYS A 97 -24.41 -10.25 -9.24
C LYS A 97 -23.60 -11.41 -8.68
N ALA A 98 -22.49 -11.14 -7.98
CA ALA A 98 -21.62 -12.17 -7.47
C ALA A 98 -22.31 -13.02 -6.41
N ARG A 99 -21.98 -14.31 -6.39
CA ARG A 99 -22.53 -15.28 -5.42
C ARG A 99 -21.87 -15.22 -4.05
N LEU A 100 -20.73 -14.54 -3.94
CA LEU A 100 -19.99 -14.39 -2.69
C LEU A 100 -20.76 -13.43 -1.77
N PRO A 101 -21.27 -13.88 -0.61
CA PRO A 101 -21.96 -12.99 0.30
C PRO A 101 -20.93 -12.05 0.93
N LEU A 102 -21.09 -10.76 0.68
CA LEU A 102 -20.20 -9.71 1.18
C LEU A 102 -20.97 -8.70 2.01
N ILE A 103 -20.27 -8.13 2.97
CA ILE A 103 -20.72 -6.97 3.73
C ILE A 103 -19.92 -5.75 3.30
N GLU A 104 -20.44 -4.56 3.61
CA GLU A 104 -19.73 -3.31 3.40
C GLU A 104 -18.39 -3.30 4.16
N GLY A 105 -17.34 -2.75 3.53
CA GLY A 105 -16.02 -2.63 4.14
C GLY A 105 -15.07 -3.81 3.89
N VAL A 106 -15.52 -4.92 3.30
CA VAL A 106 -14.61 -5.97 2.80
C VAL A 106 -13.95 -5.48 1.50
N THR A 107 -12.63 -5.22 1.58
CA THR A 107 -11.86 -4.68 0.46
C THR A 107 -11.30 -5.77 -0.47
N LEU A 108 -10.99 -5.40 -1.71
CA LEU A 108 -10.31 -6.31 -2.66
C LEU A 108 -8.97 -6.80 -2.11
N ASP A 109 -8.22 -5.96 -1.41
CA ASP A 109 -6.93 -6.33 -0.79
C ASP A 109 -7.13 -7.41 0.29
N LEU A 110 -8.21 -7.31 1.09
CA LEU A 110 -8.57 -8.34 2.07
C LEU A 110 -8.96 -9.65 1.38
N LEU A 111 -9.75 -9.60 0.31
CA LEU A 111 -10.12 -10.79 -0.45
C LEU A 111 -8.91 -11.49 -1.09
N GLN A 112 -7.97 -10.72 -1.65
CA GLN A 112 -6.70 -11.25 -2.17
C GLN A 112 -5.88 -11.94 -1.08
N HIS A 113 -5.77 -11.31 0.10
CA HIS A 113 -5.10 -11.91 1.26
C HIS A 113 -5.74 -13.23 1.67
N LEU A 114 -7.07 -13.27 1.80
CA LEU A 114 -7.80 -14.46 2.23
C LEU A 114 -7.76 -15.58 1.19
N SER A 115 -7.84 -15.24 -0.09
CA SER A 115 -7.64 -16.18 -1.20
C SER A 115 -6.26 -16.85 -1.12
N SER A 116 -5.21 -16.09 -0.85
CA SER A 116 -3.85 -16.64 -0.65
C SER A 116 -3.71 -17.42 0.66
N ALA A 117 -4.35 -16.95 1.74
CA ALA A 117 -4.28 -17.57 3.05
C ALA A 117 -4.91 -18.96 3.06
N TRP A 118 -6.06 -19.10 2.39
CA TRP A 118 -6.86 -20.31 2.36
C TRP A 118 -6.70 -21.15 1.09
N GLY A 119 -6.05 -20.63 0.04
CA GLY A 119 -5.92 -21.31 -1.25
C GLY A 119 -4.59 -22.01 -1.47
N ASP A 120 -3.49 -21.41 -0.97
CA ASP A 120 -2.14 -21.85 -1.32
C ASP A 120 -1.31 -22.24 -0.09
N ILE A 121 -0.48 -23.27 -0.23
CA ILE A 121 0.54 -23.61 0.75
C ILE A 121 1.65 -22.57 0.63
N ALA A 122 1.88 -21.79 1.68
CA ALA A 122 3.01 -20.87 1.73
C ALA A 122 4.32 -21.65 1.98
N GLU A 123 5.01 -22.02 0.90
CA GLU A 123 6.37 -22.56 1.00
C GLU A 123 7.39 -21.44 1.21
N ARG A 124 8.43 -21.72 2.00
CA ARG A 124 9.51 -20.77 2.26
C ARG A 124 10.59 -20.94 1.20
N THR A 125 10.85 -19.88 0.43
CA THR A 125 11.86 -19.90 -0.64
C THR A 125 13.30 -19.86 -0.12
N PHE A 126 13.55 -19.21 1.03
CA PHE A 126 14.89 -19.02 1.58
C PHE A 126 15.00 -19.56 3.01
N GLN A 127 16.14 -20.20 3.30
CA GLN A 127 16.51 -20.56 4.66
C GLN A 127 16.82 -19.31 5.49
N ARG A 128 16.51 -19.37 6.79
CA ARG A 128 16.75 -18.29 7.74
C ARG A 128 17.93 -18.63 8.63
N THR A 129 18.85 -17.69 8.75
CA THR A 129 19.98 -17.75 9.68
C THR A 129 19.64 -16.96 10.94
N GLN A 130 20.04 -17.46 12.11
CA GLN A 130 19.97 -16.66 13.33
C GLN A 130 20.76 -15.37 13.14
N GLY A 131 20.15 -14.26 13.55
CA GLY A 131 20.76 -12.94 13.45
C GLY A 131 21.46 -12.58 14.75
N GLN A 132 22.46 -11.72 14.65
CA GLN A 132 23.07 -11.02 15.79
C GLN A 132 23.05 -9.52 15.50
N GLY A 133 23.12 -8.70 16.55
CA GLY A 133 23.11 -7.25 16.41
C GLY A 133 21.71 -6.62 16.41
N GLN A 134 21.65 -5.37 15.98
CA GLN A 134 20.45 -4.54 15.98
C GLN A 134 20.36 -3.76 14.66
N LEU A 135 19.14 -3.45 14.23
CA LEU A 135 18.89 -2.49 13.15
C LEU A 135 18.22 -1.24 13.72
N THR A 136 18.55 -0.09 13.15
CA THR A 136 17.82 1.15 13.38
C THR A 136 16.62 1.20 12.44
N LEU A 137 15.43 1.45 13.00
CA LEU A 137 14.17 1.44 12.27
C LEU A 137 13.43 2.78 12.43
N CYS A 138 12.86 3.30 11.34
CA CYS A 138 11.85 4.37 11.37
C CYS A 138 10.53 3.87 10.78
N ILE A 139 9.39 4.38 11.26
CA ILE A 139 8.05 3.90 10.86
C ILE A 139 7.33 4.96 10.03
N GLY A 140 6.79 4.53 8.89
CA GLY A 140 5.88 5.32 8.07
C GLY A 140 6.56 6.13 6.97
N MET A 141 5.74 6.53 6.00
CA MET A 141 6.15 7.25 4.80
C MET A 141 6.83 8.60 5.12
N SER A 142 6.30 9.36 6.10
CA SER A 142 6.84 10.68 6.44
C SER A 142 8.24 10.60 7.05
N ALA A 143 8.45 9.70 8.02
CA ALA A 143 9.75 9.49 8.64
C ALA A 143 10.77 8.98 7.62
N LEU A 144 10.39 8.00 6.80
CA LEU A 144 11.26 7.44 5.77
C LEU A 144 11.65 8.50 4.74
N HIS A 145 10.70 9.31 4.27
CA HIS A 145 10.99 10.44 3.38
C HIS A 145 11.97 11.43 4.00
N TYR A 146 11.73 11.85 5.24
CA TYR A 146 12.59 12.81 5.96
C TYR A 146 14.04 12.29 6.09
N PHE A 147 14.20 11.04 6.51
CA PHE A 147 15.53 10.45 6.68
C PHE A 147 16.25 10.19 5.35
N LEU A 148 15.54 9.74 4.32
CA LEU A 148 16.10 9.63 2.96
C LEU A 148 16.50 10.99 2.37
N ALA A 149 15.80 12.06 2.75
CA ALA A 149 16.10 13.41 2.31
C ALA A 149 17.27 14.07 3.05
N GLY A 150 17.92 13.35 3.96
CA GLY A 150 19.01 13.88 4.79
C GLY A 150 18.50 14.81 5.88
N ARG A 151 17.35 14.47 6.50
CA ARG A 151 16.71 15.25 7.57
C ARG A 151 16.19 16.63 7.13
N ARG A 152 15.76 16.71 5.87
CA ARG A 152 15.09 17.90 5.32
C ARG A 152 13.58 17.72 5.33
N PRO A 153 12.80 18.73 5.76
CA PRO A 153 11.35 18.70 5.70
C PRO A 153 10.87 18.67 4.24
N PHE A 154 9.62 18.27 4.04
CA PHE A 154 9.09 18.00 2.70
C PHE A 154 9.02 19.24 1.80
N ASN A 155 8.62 20.39 2.35
CA ASN A 155 8.58 21.68 1.64
C ASN A 155 9.96 22.06 1.06
N GLU A 156 11.03 21.93 1.83
CA GLU A 156 12.41 22.16 1.38
C GLU A 156 12.83 21.19 0.27
N VAL A 157 12.41 19.92 0.36
CA VAL A 157 12.72 18.92 -0.66
C VAL A 157 12.03 19.24 -1.98
N LEU A 158 10.81 19.77 -1.95
CA LEU A 158 10.05 20.13 -3.15
C LEU A 158 10.66 21.31 -3.91
N GLN A 159 11.33 22.23 -3.22
CA GLN A 159 11.92 23.45 -3.81
C GLN A 159 10.94 24.25 -4.70
N ILE A 160 9.65 24.16 -4.42
CA ILE A 160 8.64 24.93 -5.16
C ILE A 160 8.73 26.36 -4.67
N GLN A 161 8.93 27.30 -5.60
CA GLN A 161 8.77 28.72 -5.28
C GLN A 161 7.30 28.96 -4.97
N GLU A 162 6.97 29.12 -3.69
CA GLU A 162 5.67 29.65 -3.31
C GLU A 162 5.59 31.08 -3.87
N ALA A 163 4.88 31.27 -4.98
CA ALA A 163 4.38 32.58 -5.31
C ALA A 163 3.42 32.95 -4.17
N PRO A 164 3.63 34.07 -3.45
CA PRO A 164 2.72 34.50 -2.40
C PRO A 164 1.46 35.07 -3.06
N GLU A 165 0.64 34.22 -3.67
CA GLU A 165 -0.76 34.55 -3.87
C GLU A 165 -1.45 34.37 -2.53
N ALA A 166 -1.51 35.46 -1.77
CA ALA A 166 -2.44 35.55 -0.65
C ALA A 166 -3.82 35.05 -1.14
N PRO A 167 -4.45 34.08 -0.46
CA PRO A 167 -5.74 33.58 -0.86
C PRO A 167 -6.72 34.76 -0.91
N ARG A 168 -7.06 35.19 -2.13
CA ARG A 168 -8.12 36.16 -2.35
C ARG A 168 -9.42 35.42 -2.15
N PHE A 169 -9.86 35.33 -0.90
CA PHE A 169 -11.23 34.93 -0.59
C PHE A 169 -12.16 35.95 -1.26
N LYS A 170 -12.80 35.56 -2.37
CA LYS A 170 -13.98 36.28 -2.85
C LYS A 170 -15.06 36.04 -1.80
N ALA A 171 -15.34 37.05 -0.99
CA ALA A 171 -16.37 37.03 0.05
C ALA A 171 -17.82 36.88 -0.48
N ASP A 172 -17.97 36.62 -1.78
CA ASP A 172 -19.25 36.63 -2.49
C ASP A 172 -19.46 35.34 -3.29
N VAL A 173 -19.20 34.21 -2.65
CA VAL A 173 -19.73 32.93 -3.11
C VAL A 173 -20.87 32.61 -2.15
N GLN A 174 -22.11 32.80 -2.60
CA GLN A 174 -23.27 32.16 -1.97
C GLN A 174 -22.92 30.68 -1.83
N ASP A 175 -22.85 30.21 -0.59
CA ASP A 175 -22.48 28.84 -0.27
C ASP A 175 -23.42 27.89 -1.04
N ALA A 176 -22.86 27.22 -2.04
CA ALA A 176 -23.59 26.34 -2.95
C ALA A 176 -24.23 25.14 -2.22
N TRP A 177 -23.85 24.92 -0.96
CA TRP A 177 -24.32 23.86 -0.08
C TRP A 177 -25.24 24.36 1.02
N ALA A 178 -25.52 25.66 1.12
CA ALA A 178 -26.40 26.23 2.13
C ALA A 178 -27.85 25.69 2.07
N GLY A 179 -28.25 25.11 0.94
CA GLY A 179 -29.57 24.50 0.73
C GLY A 179 -29.58 22.97 0.63
N ALA A 180 -28.47 22.28 0.88
CA ALA A 180 -28.43 20.81 0.80
C ALA A 180 -29.20 20.18 1.98
N PHE A 181 -30.00 19.15 1.72
CA PHE A 181 -30.88 18.51 2.72
C PHE A 181 -30.10 17.87 3.88
N ASP A 182 -28.85 17.48 3.63
CA ASP A 182 -27.91 16.90 4.59
C ASP A 182 -27.00 17.94 5.28
N ALA A 183 -27.07 19.22 4.89
CA ALA A 183 -26.32 20.30 5.53
C ALA A 183 -26.97 20.82 6.84
N GLN A 184 -28.09 20.23 7.26
CA GLN A 184 -28.67 20.52 8.58
C GLN A 184 -27.76 19.98 9.68
N LYS A 185 -27.35 20.86 10.60
CA LYS A 185 -26.70 20.45 11.86
C LYS A 185 -27.61 19.44 12.57
N VAL A 186 -27.14 18.21 12.71
CA VAL A 186 -27.78 17.20 13.55
C VAL A 186 -27.67 17.68 15.00
N THR A 187 -28.77 18.23 15.53
CA THR A 187 -28.85 18.73 16.92
C THR A 187 -29.14 17.63 17.95
N ASP A 188 -29.49 16.42 17.51
CA ASP A 188 -29.79 15.27 18.36
C ASP A 188 -28.71 14.19 18.21
N TRP A 189 -27.61 14.35 18.94
CA TRP A 189 -26.56 13.35 19.07
C TRP A 189 -26.88 12.41 20.24
N GLN A 190 -26.91 11.09 19.99
CA GLN A 190 -26.97 10.07 21.04
C GLN A 190 -25.58 9.40 21.20
N PRO A 191 -25.09 9.14 22.43
CA PRO A 191 -23.78 8.53 22.64
C PRO A 191 -23.72 7.11 22.09
N GLY A 192 -22.80 6.83 21.14
CA GLY A 192 -22.54 5.47 20.64
C GLY A 192 -22.11 5.34 19.17
N MET A 193 -22.16 6.40 18.36
CA MET A 193 -21.68 6.38 16.98
C MET A 193 -20.19 6.77 16.92
N PRO A 194 -19.28 5.92 16.37
CA PRO A 194 -17.89 6.30 16.15
C PRO A 194 -17.80 7.08 14.84
N LEU A 195 -17.80 8.40 14.93
CA LEU A 195 -17.25 9.27 13.89
C LEU A 195 -15.93 9.82 14.40
N GLU A 196 -14.84 9.57 13.67
CA GLU A 196 -13.60 10.33 13.84
C GLU A 196 -13.90 11.78 13.48
N GLU A 197 -14.09 12.60 14.50
CA GLU A 197 -14.23 14.05 14.35
C GLU A 197 -12.86 14.59 13.92
N ILE A 198 -12.75 15.02 12.66
CA ILE A 198 -11.58 15.76 12.19
C ILE A 198 -11.65 17.14 12.86
N GLU A 199 -11.00 17.30 14.01
CA GLU A 199 -10.78 18.61 14.62
C GLU A 199 -9.92 19.47 13.68
N TYR A 200 -10.57 20.22 12.80
CA TYR A 200 -9.97 21.39 12.19
C TYR A 200 -9.78 22.43 13.30
N ARG A 201 -8.57 22.57 13.83
CA ARG A 201 -8.21 23.74 14.63
C ARG A 201 -8.29 24.96 13.71
N PRO A 202 -9.28 25.84 13.85
CA PRO A 202 -9.36 27.02 13.01
C PRO A 202 -8.16 27.91 13.36
N HIS A 203 -7.39 28.31 12.35
CA HIS A 203 -6.40 29.36 12.52
C HIS A 203 -7.11 30.60 13.06
N GLN A 204 -6.90 30.91 14.33
CA GLN A 204 -7.30 32.19 14.88
C GLN A 204 -6.46 33.25 14.19
N SER A 205 -7.08 33.98 13.25
CA SER A 205 -6.49 35.14 12.60
C SER A 205 -6.01 36.10 13.69
N PRO A 206 -4.71 36.48 13.72
CA PRO A 206 -4.25 37.45 14.69
C PRO A 206 -4.99 38.76 14.43
N ARG A 207 -5.75 39.22 15.43
CA ARG A 207 -6.24 40.59 15.48
C ARG A 207 -5.03 41.52 15.33
N SER A 208 -5.16 42.43 14.38
CA SER A 208 -4.34 43.62 14.13
C SER A 208 -3.45 44.06 15.31
N VAL A 209 -2.12 43.97 15.14
CA VAL A 209 -1.17 44.73 15.97
C VAL A 209 -0.09 45.34 15.07
N GLN A 210 0.27 46.56 15.46
CA GLN A 210 1.08 47.61 14.83
C GLN A 210 2.44 47.20 14.22
N PRO A 211 2.97 48.03 13.30
CA PRO A 211 4.25 47.78 12.64
C PRO A 211 5.42 48.05 13.60
N GLY A 212 6.21 47.03 13.91
CA GLY A 212 7.39 47.23 14.76
C GLY A 212 8.25 46.03 15.15
N HIS A 213 7.91 44.77 14.82
CA HIS A 213 8.73 43.61 15.20
C HIS A 213 8.88 42.59 14.05
N PRO A 214 10.05 41.90 13.93
CA PRO A 214 10.34 41.01 12.82
C PRO A 214 9.29 39.92 12.66
N GLN A 215 8.90 39.69 11.41
CA GLN A 215 7.85 38.80 10.95
C GLN A 215 7.94 37.39 11.57
N ALA A 216 6.92 37.01 12.32
CA ALA A 216 6.69 35.63 12.76
C ALA A 216 5.95 34.81 11.68
N HIS A 217 6.52 34.75 10.48
CA HIS A 217 6.11 33.80 9.44
C HIS A 217 7.20 32.74 9.26
N ALA A 218 7.46 32.00 10.35
CA ALA A 218 8.37 30.86 10.39
C ALA A 218 8.01 29.89 11.54
N GLN A 219 6.73 29.79 11.93
CA GLN A 219 6.33 29.03 13.13
C GLN A 219 5.25 27.97 12.86
N ALA A 220 5.36 27.27 11.73
CA ALA A 220 4.77 25.93 11.56
C ALA A 220 5.82 24.85 11.22
N ASP A 221 7.10 25.22 11.01
CA ASP A 221 8.21 24.27 10.92
C ASP A 221 8.82 24.05 12.32
N ALA A 222 7.99 23.59 13.26
CA ALA A 222 8.53 22.89 14.42
C ALA A 222 9.27 21.67 13.86
N THR A 223 10.60 21.69 13.97
CA THR A 223 11.55 20.63 13.58
C THR A 223 10.86 19.27 13.46
N GLU A 224 10.58 18.81 12.23
CA GLU A 224 10.03 17.46 11.99
C GLU A 224 11.07 16.43 12.45
N ASP A 225 11.09 16.09 13.73
CA ASP A 225 11.97 15.04 14.27
C ASP A 225 11.16 13.75 14.43
N TYR A 226 11.51 12.75 13.63
CA TYR A 226 10.84 11.46 13.63
C TYR A 226 11.62 10.46 14.51
N PRO A 227 10.94 9.69 15.37
CA PRO A 227 11.62 8.73 16.23
C PRO A 227 12.26 7.60 15.42
N THR A 228 13.41 7.14 15.89
CA THR A 228 14.07 5.92 15.43
C THR A 228 14.18 4.91 16.57
N TYR A 229 14.20 3.63 16.21
CA TYR A 229 14.16 2.53 17.17
C TYR A 229 15.29 1.55 16.86
N ALA A 230 16.16 1.30 17.84
CA ALA A 230 17.18 0.25 17.73
C ALA A 230 16.58 -1.10 18.16
N LEU A 231 16.47 -2.04 17.22
CA LEU A 231 15.73 -3.28 17.41
C LEU A 231 16.62 -4.52 17.18
N PRO A 232 16.64 -5.48 18.12
CA PRO A 232 17.41 -6.71 17.96
C PRO A 232 16.92 -7.60 16.83
N ILE A 233 17.89 -8.13 16.07
CA ILE A 233 17.66 -9.10 15.01
C ILE A 233 17.49 -10.49 15.63
N VAL A 234 16.38 -11.16 15.33
CA VAL A 234 16.12 -12.56 15.73
C VAL A 234 16.67 -13.52 14.68
N ASN A 235 16.35 -13.27 13.41
CA ASN A 235 16.85 -14.01 12.25
C ASN A 235 16.73 -13.15 11.00
N HIS A 236 17.41 -13.57 9.92
CA HIS A 236 17.36 -12.89 8.64
C HIS A 236 17.43 -13.89 7.48
N SER A 237 17.08 -13.42 6.29
CA SER A 237 17.31 -14.08 5.00
C SER A 237 17.63 -13.00 3.96
N PRO A 238 18.00 -13.35 2.71
CA PRO A 238 18.22 -12.34 1.66
C PRO A 238 16.99 -11.45 1.39
N GLY A 239 15.79 -11.92 1.74
CA GLY A 239 14.54 -11.18 1.53
C GLY A 239 14.14 -10.26 2.69
N GLY A 240 14.80 -10.33 3.85
CA GLY A 240 14.46 -9.47 4.99
C GLY A 240 14.80 -10.04 6.36
N TYR A 241 14.17 -9.45 7.39
CA TYR A 241 14.55 -9.61 8.78
C TYR A 241 13.36 -10.01 9.65
N CYS A 242 13.63 -10.78 10.70
CA CYS A 242 12.76 -10.88 11.85
C CYS A 242 13.36 -10.03 12.97
N LEU A 243 12.63 -9.00 13.40
CA LEU A 243 13.04 -8.12 14.49
C LEU A 243 12.19 -8.38 15.72
N SER A 244 12.78 -8.16 16.89
CA SER A 244 12.07 -8.20 18.17
C SER A 244 11.95 -6.79 18.74
N TRP A 245 10.81 -6.51 19.37
CA TRP A 245 10.50 -5.25 19.99
C TRP A 245 10.45 -5.45 21.51
N PRO A 246 11.48 -5.04 22.25
CA PRO A 246 11.60 -5.34 23.68
C PRO A 246 10.82 -4.37 24.59
N LYS A 247 10.45 -3.18 24.07
CA LYS A 247 9.78 -2.11 24.82
C LYS A 247 8.30 -1.98 24.39
N GLU A 248 7.65 -0.91 24.83
CA GLU A 248 6.35 -0.52 24.31
C GLU A 248 6.41 -0.33 22.79
N VAL A 249 5.45 -0.94 22.11
CA VAL A 249 5.33 -0.90 20.65
C VAL A 249 4.56 0.37 20.27
N PRO A 250 5.12 1.22 19.39
CA PRO A 250 4.43 2.41 18.90
C PRO A 250 3.13 2.03 18.19
N ALA A 251 2.07 2.82 18.41
CA ALA A 251 0.76 2.59 17.80
C ALA A 251 0.78 2.63 16.25
N GLN A 252 1.78 3.29 15.66
CA GLN A 252 2.00 3.34 14.22
C GLN A 252 2.45 2.01 13.63
N LEU A 253 3.01 1.09 14.43
CA LEU A 253 3.50 -0.19 13.93
C LEU A 253 2.33 -1.12 13.59
N GLN A 254 2.11 -1.35 12.31
CA GLN A 254 1.03 -2.22 11.81
C GLN A 254 1.51 -3.13 10.69
N ALA A 255 0.81 -4.25 10.47
CA ALA A 255 1.05 -5.06 9.28
C ALA A 255 0.72 -4.25 8.01
N GLY A 256 1.60 -4.35 7.02
CA GLY A 256 1.58 -3.57 5.80
C GLY A 256 2.22 -2.19 5.91
N GLU A 257 2.74 -1.80 7.09
CA GLU A 257 3.38 -0.50 7.28
C GLU A 257 4.73 -0.40 6.58
N LEU A 258 4.99 0.75 5.95
CA LEU A 258 6.26 1.06 5.33
C LEU A 258 7.27 1.44 6.43
N VAL A 259 8.48 0.89 6.36
CA VAL A 259 9.53 1.14 7.34
C VAL A 259 10.86 1.40 6.65
N GLY A 260 11.67 2.25 7.28
CA GLY A 260 13.08 2.41 6.94
C GLY A 260 13.94 1.52 7.83
N LEU A 261 14.96 0.92 7.25
CA LEU A 261 16.00 0.20 7.98
C LEU A 261 17.36 0.81 7.71
N GLN A 262 18.17 0.96 8.76
CA GLN A 262 19.57 1.34 8.69
C GLN A 262 20.38 0.40 9.57
N ASP A 263 21.41 -0.22 9.01
CA ASP A 263 22.28 -1.16 9.72
C ASP A 263 23.24 -0.42 10.66
N LEU A 264 24.12 0.40 10.09
CA LEU A 264 25.04 1.26 10.84
C LEU A 264 24.66 2.75 10.71
N PRO A 265 24.85 3.55 11.77
CA PRO A 265 24.65 5.00 11.69
C PRO A 265 25.42 5.61 10.52
N GLY A 266 24.73 6.41 9.71
CA GLY A 266 25.31 7.08 8.54
C GLY A 266 25.27 6.29 7.23
N GLN A 267 24.87 5.02 7.24
CA GLN A 267 24.57 4.29 6.01
C GLN A 267 23.24 4.74 5.38
N ALA A 268 23.04 4.44 4.10
CA ALA A 268 21.78 4.70 3.42
C ALA A 268 20.62 3.92 4.06
N TRP A 269 19.44 4.54 4.09
CA TRP A 269 18.22 3.87 4.53
C TRP A 269 17.70 2.94 3.44
N SER A 270 17.46 1.69 3.80
CA SER A 270 16.74 0.73 2.97
C SER A 270 15.24 0.78 3.25
N ILE A 271 14.46 0.45 2.22
CA ILE A 271 13.00 0.55 2.22
C ILE A 271 12.44 -0.85 2.38
N ALA A 272 11.55 -1.01 3.35
CA ALA A 272 10.99 -2.30 3.68
C ALA A 272 9.54 -2.20 4.15
N VAL A 273 8.86 -3.33 4.28
CA VAL A 273 7.47 -3.42 4.73
C VAL A 273 7.32 -4.45 5.83
N VAL A 274 6.51 -4.12 6.83
CA VAL A 274 6.11 -5.08 7.88
C VAL A 274 5.12 -6.08 7.29
N ARG A 275 5.50 -7.35 7.18
CA ARG A 275 4.64 -8.41 6.64
C ARG A 275 3.79 -9.11 7.69
N TRP A 276 4.30 -9.22 8.91
CA TRP A 276 3.53 -9.75 10.03
C TRP A 276 4.02 -9.22 11.36
N ILE A 277 3.12 -9.19 12.33
CA ILE A 277 3.40 -8.86 13.73
C ILE A 277 2.79 -9.97 14.59
N ARG A 278 3.55 -10.50 15.55
CA ARG A 278 3.05 -11.50 16.51
C ARG A 278 3.57 -11.22 17.91
N GLN A 279 2.77 -11.60 18.91
CA GLN A 279 3.23 -11.65 20.29
C GLN A 279 3.81 -13.04 20.58
N VAL A 280 5.00 -13.08 21.16
CA VAL A 280 5.63 -14.31 21.63
C VAL A 280 5.55 -14.36 23.14
N ARG A 281 5.11 -15.50 23.69
CA ARG A 281 5.08 -15.71 25.15
C ARG A 281 6.47 -15.43 25.72
N ASN A 282 6.56 -14.52 26.68
CA ASN A 282 7.80 -14.08 27.34
C ASN A 282 8.87 -13.47 26.42
N GLY A 283 8.57 -13.23 25.13
CA GLY A 283 9.52 -12.74 24.12
C GLY A 283 9.15 -11.40 23.50
N GLY A 284 8.09 -10.76 24.00
CA GLY A 284 7.58 -9.49 23.49
C GLY A 284 7.02 -9.61 22.07
N THR A 285 6.99 -8.47 21.38
CA THR A 285 6.49 -8.39 20.01
C THR A 285 7.60 -8.78 19.05
N GLN A 286 7.28 -9.63 18.07
CA GLN A 286 8.16 -9.90 16.95
C GLN A 286 7.47 -9.49 15.66
N MET A 287 8.26 -9.05 14.69
CA MET A 287 7.76 -8.72 13.37
C MET A 287 8.66 -9.27 12.27
N GLY A 288 8.03 -9.68 11.18
CA GLY A 288 8.72 -10.01 9.95
C GLY A 288 8.69 -8.81 9.02
N ILE A 289 9.86 -8.42 8.54
CA ILE A 289 10.06 -7.32 7.62
C ILE A 289 10.59 -7.89 6.31
N GLU A 290 10.03 -7.44 5.20
CA GLU A 290 10.49 -7.76 3.85
C GLU A 290 11.12 -6.54 3.19
N MET A 291 12.28 -6.73 2.59
CA MET A 291 12.99 -5.67 1.87
C MET A 291 12.29 -5.37 0.54
N ILE A 292 12.00 -4.10 0.29
CA ILE A 292 11.48 -3.63 -1.00
C ILE A 292 12.64 -3.18 -1.89
N ALA A 293 13.49 -2.28 -1.38
CA ALA A 293 14.63 -1.73 -2.11
C ALA A 293 15.77 -1.32 -1.18
N PRO A 294 17.04 -1.43 -1.60
CA PRO A 294 18.19 -1.03 -0.79
C PRO A 294 18.32 0.49 -0.62
N ALA A 295 17.73 1.27 -1.54
CA ALA A 295 17.70 2.73 -1.52
C ALA A 295 16.50 3.25 -2.33
N ALA A 296 16.10 4.48 -2.07
CA ALA A 296 15.09 5.21 -2.84
C ALA A 296 15.39 6.70 -2.83
N GLN A 297 14.85 7.42 -3.82
CA GLN A 297 14.90 8.88 -3.87
C GLN A 297 13.58 9.45 -3.32
N PRO A 298 13.62 10.31 -2.29
CA PRO A 298 12.43 10.99 -1.80
C PRO A 298 11.98 12.04 -2.83
N CYS A 299 10.69 12.08 -3.13
CA CYS A 299 10.13 12.99 -4.12
C CYS A 299 8.73 13.50 -3.72
N GLY A 300 8.31 14.58 -4.36
CA GLY A 300 6.90 14.99 -4.39
C GLY A 300 6.16 14.26 -5.49
N LEU A 301 4.94 13.82 -5.19
CA LEU A 301 4.00 13.32 -6.19
C LEU A 301 2.68 14.08 -6.10
N GLN A 302 2.24 14.65 -7.21
CA GLN A 302 0.98 15.37 -7.31
C GLN A 302 0.08 14.66 -8.31
N LEU A 303 -1.19 14.45 -7.97
CA LEU A 303 -2.18 13.94 -8.92
C LEU A 303 -2.65 15.07 -9.85
N LEU A 304 -2.53 14.85 -11.16
CA LEU A 304 -2.96 15.78 -12.21
C LEU A 304 -4.42 15.49 -12.58
N ARG A 305 -5.29 16.49 -12.35
CA ARG A 305 -6.70 16.44 -12.71
C ARG A 305 -6.94 17.25 -13.99
N LYS A 306 -8.06 16.97 -14.68
CA LYS A 306 -8.46 17.74 -15.88
C LYS A 306 -8.98 19.14 -15.54
N THR A 307 -9.44 19.34 -14.30
CA THR A 307 -9.89 20.63 -13.77
C THR A 307 -8.71 21.46 -13.27
N GLU A 308 -8.83 22.78 -13.28
CA GLU A 308 -7.75 23.72 -12.90
C GLU A 308 -7.29 23.60 -11.43
N GLN A 309 -8.03 22.85 -10.60
CA GLN A 309 -7.61 22.54 -9.23
C GLN A 309 -6.70 21.30 -9.22
N SER A 310 -5.40 21.54 -9.41
CA SER A 310 -4.38 20.52 -9.14
C SER A 310 -4.38 20.14 -7.65
N SER A 311 -4.10 18.86 -7.35
CA SER A 311 -3.99 18.39 -5.95
C SER A 311 -2.72 18.91 -5.29
N HIS A 312 -2.54 18.74 -3.98
CA HIS A 312 -1.26 19.05 -3.34
C HIS A 312 -0.22 17.96 -3.62
N TYR A 313 1.05 18.35 -3.59
CA TYR A 313 2.15 17.39 -3.55
C TYR A 313 2.06 16.53 -2.30
N LEU A 314 2.24 15.22 -2.46
CA LEU A 314 2.34 14.24 -1.39
C LEU A 314 3.72 13.59 -1.42
N ARG A 315 4.22 13.19 -0.25
CA ARG A 315 5.50 12.47 -0.13
C ARG A 315 5.42 11.14 -0.88
N ALA A 316 6.39 10.86 -1.73
CA ALA A 316 6.54 9.60 -2.46
C ALA A 316 8.02 9.19 -2.50
N LEU A 317 8.29 7.92 -2.82
CA LEU A 317 9.64 7.39 -2.98
C LEU A 317 9.80 6.81 -4.39
N LEU A 318 10.81 7.25 -5.14
CA LEU A 318 11.21 6.60 -6.38
C LEU A 318 12.22 5.50 -6.10
N LEU A 319 11.91 4.30 -6.58
CA LEU A 319 12.74 3.12 -6.45
C LEU A 319 13.40 2.85 -7.80
N PRO A 320 14.75 2.70 -7.84
CA PRO A 320 15.46 2.45 -9.10
C PRO A 320 15.11 1.07 -9.66
N ALA A 321 15.29 0.92 -10.97
CA ALA A 321 15.25 -0.40 -11.61
C ALA A 321 16.41 -1.27 -11.10
N ILE A 322 16.16 -2.56 -10.89
CA ILE A 322 17.18 -3.54 -10.51
C ILE A 322 17.31 -4.54 -11.67
N ALA A 323 18.17 -4.18 -12.65
CA ALA A 323 18.33 -4.93 -13.89
C ALA A 323 18.73 -6.40 -13.67
N ALA A 324 19.56 -6.68 -12.65
CA ALA A 324 20.05 -8.02 -12.34
C ALA A 324 18.94 -9.04 -12.01
N ILE A 325 17.76 -8.56 -11.61
CA ILE A 325 16.59 -9.40 -11.28
C ILE A 325 15.32 -8.93 -12.02
N SER A 326 15.50 -8.22 -13.13
CA SER A 326 14.40 -7.74 -14.01
C SER A 326 13.30 -6.97 -13.27
N ARG A 327 13.64 -6.20 -12.23
CA ARG A 327 12.68 -5.34 -11.54
C ARG A 327 12.67 -3.94 -12.17
N PRO A 328 11.53 -3.47 -12.70
CA PRO A 328 11.44 -2.13 -13.29
C PRO A 328 11.52 -1.04 -12.21
N ALA A 329 11.76 0.21 -12.63
CA ALA A 329 11.64 1.36 -11.75
C ALA A 329 10.18 1.52 -11.28
N THR A 330 10.00 1.86 -10.01
CA THR A 330 8.68 1.99 -9.40
C THR A 330 8.61 3.22 -8.50
N VAL A 331 7.39 3.64 -8.17
CA VAL A 331 7.12 4.69 -7.19
C VAL A 331 6.26 4.13 -6.06
N ILE A 332 6.66 4.38 -4.81
CA ILE A 332 5.84 4.15 -3.63
C ILE A 332 5.11 5.45 -3.31
N THR A 333 3.79 5.35 -3.13
CA THR A 333 2.89 6.46 -2.84
C THR A 333 2.05 6.15 -1.61
N PRO A 334 1.45 7.16 -0.97
CA PRO A 334 0.32 6.95 -0.06
C PRO A 334 -0.78 6.15 -0.76
N ARG A 335 -1.58 5.39 0.01
CA ARG A 335 -2.64 4.53 -0.52
C ARG A 335 -3.66 5.30 -1.37
N LEU A 336 -3.98 6.53 -0.98
CA LEU A 336 -4.87 7.44 -1.68
C LEU A 336 -4.15 8.78 -1.91
N PRO A 337 -4.46 9.53 -2.98
CA PRO A 337 -5.51 9.29 -3.98
C PRO A 337 -5.04 8.54 -5.24
N PHE A 338 -3.83 7.98 -5.25
CA PHE A 338 -3.22 7.43 -6.45
C PHE A 338 -3.78 6.06 -6.86
N GLN A 339 -4.05 5.89 -8.15
CA GLN A 339 -4.55 4.66 -8.76
C GLN A 339 -3.83 4.36 -10.08
N GLU A 340 -3.94 3.14 -10.58
CA GLU A 340 -3.48 2.78 -11.93
C GLU A 340 -4.13 3.70 -12.98
N GLY A 341 -3.35 4.14 -13.97
CA GLY A 341 -3.76 5.12 -14.98
C GLY A 341 -3.71 6.59 -14.52
N SER A 342 -3.43 6.86 -13.25
CA SER A 342 -3.32 8.24 -12.74
C SER A 342 -2.20 8.99 -13.46
N ARG A 343 -2.52 10.18 -13.96
CA ARG A 343 -1.52 11.14 -14.45
C ARG A 343 -0.99 11.91 -13.26
N VAL A 344 0.33 12.00 -13.14
CA VAL A 344 0.99 12.58 -11.97
C VAL A 344 2.13 13.50 -12.39
N GLN A 345 2.42 14.48 -11.53
CA GLN A 345 3.64 15.29 -11.58
C GLN A 345 4.59 14.75 -10.51
N ILE A 346 5.79 14.37 -10.91
CA ILE A 346 6.88 13.97 -10.02
C ILE A 346 7.79 15.18 -9.87
N ASN A 347 8.00 15.63 -8.63
CA ASN A 347 8.97 16.67 -8.29
C ASN A 347 10.17 16.02 -7.58
N LEU A 348 11.34 16.11 -8.21
CA LEU A 348 12.62 15.71 -7.65
C LEU A 348 13.48 16.95 -7.43
N HIS A 349 13.50 17.47 -6.21
CA HIS A 349 14.34 18.63 -5.86
C HIS A 349 14.10 19.84 -6.77
N GLY A 350 12.83 20.17 -7.03
CA GLY A 350 12.44 21.28 -7.90
C GLY A 350 12.33 20.90 -9.39
N GLU A 351 12.92 19.78 -9.81
CA GLU A 351 12.74 19.29 -11.18
C GLU A 351 11.42 18.54 -11.32
N GLU A 352 10.57 19.09 -12.17
CA GLU A 352 9.20 18.64 -12.36
C GLU A 352 9.03 17.84 -13.65
N ARG A 353 8.49 16.62 -13.54
CA ARG A 353 8.32 15.70 -14.68
C ARG A 353 6.95 15.04 -14.65
N ARG A 354 6.26 15.02 -15.79
CA ARG A 354 4.98 14.31 -15.94
C ARG A 354 5.21 12.82 -16.07
N ALA A 355 4.34 12.04 -15.43
CA ALA A 355 4.32 10.59 -15.57
C ALA A 355 2.89 10.04 -15.51
N VAL A 356 2.75 8.77 -15.89
CA VAL A 356 1.52 8.00 -15.71
C VAL A 356 1.85 6.78 -14.86
N LEU A 357 1.06 6.55 -13.81
CA LEU A 357 1.11 5.33 -13.01
C LEU A 357 0.48 4.19 -13.82
N ASN A 358 1.20 3.10 -14.00
CA ASN A 358 0.75 1.94 -14.77
C ASN A 358 0.28 0.85 -13.80
N ARG A 359 0.88 -0.34 -13.90
CA ARG A 359 0.56 -1.51 -13.08
C ARG A 359 0.95 -1.27 -11.63
N ARG A 360 0.02 -1.52 -10.71
CA ARG A 360 0.25 -1.59 -9.28
C ARG A 360 0.87 -2.95 -8.94
N GLN A 361 2.09 -2.94 -8.45
CA GLN A 361 2.81 -4.15 -8.06
C GLN A 361 2.43 -4.62 -6.65
N ALA A 362 2.19 -3.68 -5.75
CA ALA A 362 1.81 -3.96 -4.37
C ALA A 362 0.89 -2.87 -3.83
N SER A 363 0.03 -3.24 -2.89
CA SER A 363 -0.76 -2.30 -2.11
C SER A 363 -0.95 -2.84 -0.69
N THR A 364 -0.92 -1.94 0.28
CA THR A 364 -1.22 -2.23 1.68
C THR A 364 -2.21 -1.18 2.21
N GLY A 365 -2.54 -1.27 3.50
CA GLY A 365 -3.29 -0.20 4.17
C GLY A 365 -2.56 1.14 4.22
N SER A 366 -1.22 1.19 4.05
CA SER A 366 -0.41 2.41 4.16
C SER A 366 0.01 2.99 2.82
N PHE A 367 0.36 2.13 1.86
CA PHE A 367 1.01 2.56 0.63
C PHE A 367 0.55 1.74 -0.58
N SER A 368 0.82 2.28 -1.76
CA SER A 368 0.75 1.57 -3.03
C SER A 368 2.08 1.72 -3.76
N GLN A 369 2.48 0.68 -4.49
CA GLN A 369 3.68 0.68 -5.32
C GLN A 369 3.29 0.48 -6.78
N PHE A 370 3.66 1.42 -7.63
CA PHE A 370 3.31 1.42 -9.05
C PHE A 370 4.55 1.41 -9.92
N GLU A 371 4.49 0.67 -11.03
CA GLU A 371 5.29 1.00 -12.21
C GLU A 371 4.84 2.36 -12.75
N TYR A 372 5.75 3.12 -13.33
CA TYR A 372 5.41 4.39 -13.95
C TYR A 372 6.14 4.55 -15.28
N ARG A 373 5.57 5.38 -16.16
CA ARG A 373 6.21 5.81 -17.40
C ARG A 373 6.28 7.33 -17.42
N SER A 374 7.47 7.89 -17.58
CA SER A 374 7.63 9.31 -17.83
C SER A 374 6.96 9.67 -19.15
N ALA A 375 6.16 10.74 -19.16
CA ALA A 375 5.82 11.40 -20.40
C ALA A 375 7.08 12.19 -20.78
N GLU A 376 7.84 11.71 -21.77
CA GLU A 376 8.97 12.47 -22.29
C GLU A 376 8.50 13.90 -22.66
N PRO A 377 9.30 14.94 -22.40
CA PRO A 377 9.08 16.20 -23.06
C PRO A 377 9.27 15.95 -24.56
N VAL A 378 8.21 16.15 -25.36
CA VAL A 378 8.30 16.27 -26.81
C VAL A 378 9.11 17.53 -27.10
N ASN A 379 10.44 17.46 -27.00
CA ASN A 379 11.39 18.51 -27.38
C ASN A 379 12.80 17.91 -27.53
N THR A 380 12.97 17.10 -28.56
CA THR A 380 14.23 17.07 -29.30
C THR A 380 13.88 17.41 -30.75
N PRO A 381 14.27 18.58 -31.27
CA PRO A 381 14.38 18.74 -32.71
C PRO A 381 15.47 17.76 -33.14
N SER A 382 15.04 16.69 -33.81
CA SER A 382 15.96 15.80 -34.50
C SER A 382 16.76 16.63 -35.50
N ASP A 383 18.02 16.92 -35.17
CA ASP A 383 19.03 17.32 -36.14
C ASP A 383 19.18 16.19 -37.16
N LYS A 384 18.39 16.26 -38.23
CA LYS A 384 18.69 15.58 -39.48
C LYS A 384 19.53 16.55 -40.31
N PRO A 385 20.75 16.18 -40.73
CA PRO A 385 21.50 17.00 -41.66
C PRO A 385 20.74 17.09 -42.98
N VAL A 386 20.64 18.33 -43.46
CA VAL A 386 20.07 18.74 -44.74
C VAL A 386 20.79 18.02 -45.87
N THR A 387 20.07 17.22 -46.65
CA THR A 387 20.39 16.95 -48.05
C THR A 387 19.23 17.39 -48.93
N ALA A 388 19.57 18.18 -49.95
CA ALA A 388 18.68 18.93 -50.82
C ALA A 388 17.66 18.06 -51.60
N PRO A 389 16.53 18.64 -52.06
CA PRO A 389 15.44 17.90 -52.68
C PRO A 389 15.69 17.65 -54.17
N VAL A 390 15.58 16.39 -54.60
CA VAL A 390 15.41 16.01 -56.00
C VAL A 390 13.91 15.87 -56.28
N ALA A 391 13.46 16.50 -57.37
CA ALA A 391 12.06 16.64 -57.75
C ALA A 391 11.53 15.50 -58.64
N ARG A 392 10.18 15.39 -58.63
CA ARG A 392 9.22 14.78 -59.60
C ARG A 392 8.62 13.41 -59.23
N PRO A 393 7.44 13.04 -59.78
CA PRO A 393 6.18 13.77 -60.03
C PRO A 393 4.96 12.98 -59.44
N PRO A 394 3.67 13.36 -59.67
CA PRO A 394 2.57 12.93 -58.80
C PRO A 394 1.77 11.70 -59.29
N ALA A 395 1.13 11.07 -58.30
CA ALA A 395 -0.16 10.36 -58.28
C ALA A 395 -0.53 9.41 -59.44
N GLY A 396 -0.73 8.13 -59.09
CA GLY A 396 -1.55 7.21 -59.90
C GLY A 396 -1.31 5.74 -59.58
N GLU A 397 -2.37 5.10 -59.07
CA GLU A 397 -2.68 3.66 -59.13
C GLU A 397 -2.03 2.73 -58.10
N GLU A 398 -2.90 2.28 -57.19
CA GLU A 398 -2.74 1.21 -56.22
C GLU A 398 -2.61 -0.13 -56.95
N ASP A 399 -1.45 -0.78 -56.85
CA ASP A 399 -1.26 -2.13 -57.36
C ASP A 399 -1.53 -3.15 -56.24
N PHE A 400 -2.76 -3.64 -56.21
CA PHE A 400 -3.34 -4.58 -55.24
C PHE A 400 -2.75 -6.00 -55.31
N ASP A 401 -1.75 -6.22 -56.17
CA ASP A 401 -1.15 -7.54 -56.44
C ASP A 401 0.05 -7.88 -55.52
N SER A 402 0.45 -6.95 -54.63
CA SER A 402 1.57 -7.15 -53.71
C SER A 402 1.19 -7.75 -52.34
N LEU A 403 -0.10 -7.97 -52.06
CA LEU A 403 -0.57 -8.49 -50.77
C LEU A 403 -0.70 -10.03 -50.68
N TRP A 404 -0.41 -10.76 -51.75
CA TRP A 404 -0.50 -12.23 -51.77
C TRP A 404 0.83 -12.97 -51.90
N LYS A 405 1.97 -12.27 -51.77
CA LYS A 405 3.31 -12.88 -51.86
C LYS A 405 4.12 -12.93 -50.56
N SER A 406 3.50 -12.65 -49.41
CA SER A 406 4.12 -12.96 -48.12
C SER A 406 3.11 -13.64 -47.19
N LEU A 407 2.90 -14.94 -47.47
CA LEU A 407 2.64 -15.93 -46.43
C LEU A 407 3.89 -16.08 -45.55
#